data_AF-A0A379S361-F1
#
_entry.id   AF-A0A379S361-F1
#
_cell.length_a   1.000
_cell.length_b   1.000
_cell.length_c   1.000
_cell.angle_alpha   90.00
_cell.angle_beta   90.00
_cell.angle_gamma   90.00
#
_symmetry.space_group_name_H-M   'P 1'
#
loop_
_entity.id
_entity.type
_entity.pdbx_description
1 polymer ?
#
loop_
_entity_poly.entity_id
_entity_poly.type
_entity_poly.pdbx_seq_one_letter_code
_entity_poly.pdbx_strand_id
1 'polypeptide(L)' 'MVELENGTDLMQALVDAELQPSRGQARKTIASNAVTINGEKQSDPEYIFNDEDRLFGRYTLLRRGKKNYCLICWK' A
#
# COMPACT_ATOMS: atom_id res chain seq x y z
N MET A 1 5.63 5.68 9.32
CA MET A 1 5.90 6.18 7.96
C MET A 1 7.02 5.32 7.40
N VAL A 2 6.96 4.99 6.12
CA VAL A 2 7.95 4.09 5.49
C VAL A 2 8.44 4.69 4.19
N GLU A 3 9.72 4.51 3.91
CA GLU A 3 10.35 4.99 2.69
C GLU A 3 10.40 3.86 1.65
N LEU A 4 9.88 4.10 0.45
CA LEU A 4 9.85 3.11 -0.64
C LEU A 4 10.44 3.69 -1.93
N GLU A 5 10.96 2.80 -2.75
CA GLU A 5 11.48 3.11 -4.09
C GLU A 5 10.42 2.88 -5.17
N ASN A 6 10.61 3.54 -6.31
CA ASN A 6 9.73 3.40 -7.46
C ASN A 6 9.70 1.95 -7.97
N GLY A 7 8.51 1.48 -8.38
CA GLY A 7 8.31 0.10 -8.83
C GLY A 7 8.04 -0.91 -7.71
N THR A 8 7.93 -0.46 -6.46
CA THR A 8 7.48 -1.33 -5.35
C THR A 8 6.04 -1.79 -5.57
N ASP A 9 5.76 -3.08 -5.33
CA ASP A 9 4.42 -3.64 -5.40
C ASP A 9 3.60 -3.37 -4.11
N LEU A 10 2.26 -3.43 -4.20
CA LEU A 10 1.39 -3.20 -3.05
C LEU A 10 1.60 -4.19 -1.91
N MET A 11 1.96 -5.44 -2.21
CA MET A 11 2.20 -6.45 -1.18
C MET A 11 3.44 -6.12 -0.35
N GLN A 12 4.52 -5.69 -1.00
CA GLN A 12 5.77 -5.28 -0.39
C GLN A 12 5.55 -4.04 0.45
N ALA A 13 4.85 -3.05 -0.10
CA ALA A 13 4.51 -1.83 0.62
C ALA A 13 3.70 -2.11 1.90
N LEU A 14 2.78 -3.08 1.90
CA LEU A 14 2.03 -3.48 3.09
C LEU A 14 2.88 -4.18 4.15
N VAL A 15 3.88 -4.95 3.72
CA VAL A 15 4.81 -5.65 4.62
C VAL A 15 5.77 -4.65 5.24
N ASP A 16 6.38 -3.78 4.43
CA ASP A 16 7.32 -2.77 4.91
C ASP A 16 6.62 -1.74 5.80
N ALA A 17 5.35 -1.41 5.51
CA ALA A 17 4.48 -0.59 6.34
C ALA A 17 4.04 -1.24 7.67
N GLU A 18 4.49 -2.47 7.96
CA GLU A 18 4.05 -3.29 9.10
C GLU A 18 2.52 -3.47 9.19
N LEU A 19 1.81 -3.22 8.09
CA LEU A 19 0.36 -3.42 7.99
C LEU A 19 0.02 -4.91 7.81
N GLN A 20 0.98 -5.71 7.33
CA GLN A 20 0.88 -7.16 7.23
C GLN A 20 2.20 -7.84 7.61
N PRO A 21 2.16 -9.03 8.24
CA PRO A 21 3.36 -9.73 8.68
C PRO A 21 4.10 -10.45 7.55
N SER A 22 3.47 -10.66 6.39
CA SER A 22 4.08 -11.34 5.23
C SER A 22 3.37 -11.03 3.92
N ARG A 23 4.08 -11.25 2.80
CA ARG A 23 3.54 -11.09 1.43
C ARG A 23 2.31 -11.97 1.18
N GLY A 24 2.30 -13.19 1.72
CA GLY A 24 1.15 -14.10 1.60
C GLY A 24 -0.11 -13.57 2.28
N GLN A 25 0.03 -12.92 3.45
CA GLN A 25 -1.09 -12.29 4.13
C GLN A 25 -1.51 -10.97 3.48
N ALA A 26 -0.55 -10.21 2.95
CA ALA A 26 -0.84 -9.04 2.12
C ALA A 26 -1.72 -9.40 0.93
N ARG A 27 -1.36 -10.45 0.17
CA ARG A 27 -2.15 -10.94 -0.98
C ARG A 27 -3.61 -11.22 -0.61
N LYS A 28 -3.84 -11.97 0.47
CA LYS A 28 -5.20 -12.29 0.97
C LYS A 28 -5.96 -11.04 1.41
N THR A 29 -5.26 -10.10 2.04
CA THR A 29 -5.88 -8.85 2.53
C THR A 29 -6.28 -7.93 1.39
N ILE A 30 -5.46 -7.85 0.34
CA ILE A 30 -5.78 -7.12 -0.88
C ILE A 30 -6.98 -7.77 -1.57
N ALA A 31 -6.94 -9.08 -1.81
CA ALA A 31 -8.03 -9.82 -2.45
C ALA A 31 -9.37 -9.75 -1.69
N SER A 32 -9.34 -9.55 -0.37
CA SER A 32 -10.54 -9.34 0.46
C SER A 32 -11.05 -7.89 0.46
N ASN A 33 -10.49 -7.02 -0.40
CA ASN A 33 -10.90 -5.64 -0.58
C ASN A 33 -10.78 -4.80 0.71
N ALA A 34 -9.79 -5.14 1.54
CA ALA A 34 -9.55 -4.52 2.85
C ALA A 34 -8.44 -3.45 2.83
N VAL A 35 -7.88 -3.15 1.66
CA VAL A 35 -6.79 -2.17 1.48
C VAL A 35 -7.31 -1.00 0.65
N THR A 36 -6.92 0.22 1.04
CA THR A 36 -7.16 1.42 0.24
C THR A 36 -5.88 2.21 0.04
N ILE A 37 -5.70 2.75 -1.17
CA ILE A 37 -4.63 3.64 -1.58
C ILE A 37 -5.25 5.02 -1.79
N ASN A 38 -4.79 6.04 -1.05
CA ASN A 38 -5.33 7.40 -1.10
C ASN A 38 -6.85 7.52 -0.89
N GLY A 39 -7.46 6.53 -0.24
CA GLY A 39 -8.91 6.45 -0.02
C GLY A 39 -9.67 5.59 -1.03
N GLU A 40 -9.04 5.22 -2.15
CA GLU A 40 -9.61 4.31 -3.15
C GLU A 40 -9.29 2.86 -2.81
N LYS A 41 -10.28 1.98 -2.99
CA LYS A 41 -10.10 0.55 -2.70
C LYS A 41 -9.28 -0.12 -3.78
N GLN A 42 -8.30 -0.91 -3.36
CA GLN A 42 -7.51 -1.75 -4.25
C GLN A 42 -7.69 -3.22 -3.89
N SER A 43 -8.10 -4.02 -4.88
CA SER A 43 -8.34 -5.46 -4.76
C SER A 43 -7.39 -6.31 -5.61
N ASP A 44 -6.58 -5.68 -6.47
CA ASP A 44 -5.57 -6.36 -7.28
C ASP A 44 -4.31 -6.66 -6.43
N PRO A 45 -4.00 -7.93 -6.15
CA PRO A 45 -2.82 -8.28 -5.39
C PRO A 45 -1.51 -8.03 -6.13
N GLU A 46 -1.54 -7.95 -7.46
CA GLU A 46 -0.35 -7.67 -8.29
C GLU A 46 -0.23 -6.18 -8.64
N TYR A 47 -1.00 -5.33 -7.94
CA TYR A 47 -0.92 -3.88 -8.12
C TYR A 47 0.49 -3.34 -7.87
N ILE A 48 0.97 -2.54 -8.81
CA ILE A 48 2.20 -1.75 -8.72
C ILE A 48 1.77 -0.30 -8.64
N PHE A 49 2.42 0.50 -7.79
CA PHE A 49 2.08 1.91 -7.66
C PHE A 49 2.45 2.71 -8.90
N ASN A 50 1.53 3.59 -9.28
CA ASN A 50 1.67 4.50 -10.42
C ASN A 50 2.17 5.86 -9.93
N ASP A 51 2.66 6.71 -10.83
CA ASP A 51 3.00 8.09 -10.47
C ASP A 51 1.76 8.90 -10.02
N GLU A 52 0.57 8.54 -10.51
CA GLU A 52 -0.71 9.15 -10.12
C GLU A 52 -1.09 8.88 -8.65
N ASP A 53 -0.61 7.78 -8.06
CA ASP A 53 -0.83 7.46 -6.64
C ASP A 53 0.04 8.31 -5.71
N ARG A 54 1.05 9.01 -6.26
CA ARG A 54 1.99 9.81 -5.48
C ARG A 54 1.44 11.24 -5.34
N LEU A 55 0.72 11.46 -4.26
CA LEU A 55 0.30 12.80 -3.83
C LEU A 55 1.54 13.69 -3.69
N PHE A 56 1.51 14.83 -4.38
CA PHE A 56 2.63 15.78 -4.45
C PHE A 56 3.94 15.15 -4.94
N GLY A 57 3.87 14.07 -5.70
CA GLY A 57 5.02 13.31 -6.21
C GLY A 57 5.86 12.62 -5.13
N ARG A 58 5.38 12.58 -3.88
CA ARG A 58 6.17 12.13 -2.72
C ARG A 58 5.44 11.26 -1.72
N TYR A 59 4.12 11.28 -1.68
CA TYR A 59 3.37 10.62 -0.61
C TYR A 59 2.26 9.73 -1.13
N THR A 60 2.06 8.61 -0.46
CA THR A 60 0.86 7.78 -0.67
C THR A 60 0.33 7.34 0.68
N LEU A 61 -0.99 7.48 0.88
CA LEU A 61 -1.64 7.04 2.09
C LEU A 61 -2.15 5.62 1.91
N LEU A 62 -1.51 4.67 2.59
CA LEU A 62 -2.04 3.31 2.71
C LEU A 62 -2.93 3.19 3.93
N ARG A 63 -3.98 2.40 3.76
CA ARG A 63 -4.85 2.01 4.87
C ARG A 63 -5.29 0.57 4.73
N ARG A 64 -5.27 -0.13 5.85
CA ARG A 64 -5.83 -1.47 6.03
C ARG A 64 -7.04 -1.42 6.97
N GLY A 65 -8.20 -1.77 6.45
CA GLY A 65 -9.46 -1.76 7.20
C GLY A 65 -9.85 -0.35 7.63
N LYS A 66 -10.37 -0.17 8.85
CA LYS A 66 -10.86 1.14 9.32
C LYS A 66 -9.82 2.03 10.00
N LYS A 67 -8.91 1.45 10.78
CA LYS A 67 -8.07 2.18 11.75
C LYS A 67 -6.56 2.14 11.46
N ASN A 68 -6.09 1.24 10.59
CA ASN A 68 -4.66 1.09 10.36
C ASN A 68 -4.28 1.90 9.14
N TYR A 69 -3.46 2.92 9.35
CA TYR A 69 -2.98 3.81 8.32
C TYR A 69 -1.46 3.81 8.35
N CYS A 70 -0.84 3.88 7.19
CA CYS A 70 0.57 4.13 7.05
C CYS A 70 0.80 5.14 5.92
N LEU A 71 1.61 6.15 6.20
CA LEU A 71 2.08 7.07 5.18
C LEU A 71 3.35 6.49 4.54
N ILE A 72 3.31 6.30 3.23
CA ILE A 72 4.48 6.00 2.41
C ILE A 72 5.09 7.33 1.95
N CYS A 73 6.40 7.44 2.11
CA CYS A 73 7.23 8.50 1.56
C CYS A 73 8.05 7.91 0.41
N TRP A 74 7.81 8.35 -0.81
CA TRP A 74 8.57 7.92 -1.98
C TRP A 74 9.92 8.64 -2.05
N LYS A 75 10.96 7.90 -2.43
CA LYS A 75 12.30 8.43 -2.70
C LYS A 75 12.50 8.75 -4.17
#